data_AF-A0A2D6SW63-F1
#
_entry.id   AF-A0A2D6SW63-F1
#
_cell.length_a   1.000
_cell.length_b   1.000
_cell.length_c   1.000
_cell.angle_alpha   90.00
_cell.angle_beta   90.00
_cell.angle_gamma   90.00
#
_symmetry.space_group_name_H-M   'P 1'
#
loop_
_entity.id
_entity.type
_entity.pdbx_description
1 polymer ?
#
loop_
_entity_poly.entity_id
_entity_poly.type
_entity_poly.pdbx_seq_one_letter_code
_entity_poly.pdbx_strand_id
1 'polypeptide(L)'
;MCATRREFLLGVVAGGTALGRDWSQCEPLVASEKAELAAARRQAAHRRRRVIFNNDGDDIWAAGADTPEKFLAVRHTPLLKTHVDSIFYCTTQSFNHFSHDTKVAEVFRSKTGQFAQNNLEAFFKQQTDGLRMSSHFARANGLESIWTLRMNDIHDAWTPAFVPKWKRDDPKRIMSSLTAAEQFNDRRRLWSLVDFEHPDVEPRLLAIIEETLANYDIDGIELDF
;
A
#
# COMPACT_ATOMS: atom_id res chain seq x y z
N MET A 1 22.38 -8.56 6.34
CA MET A 1 21.89 -9.94 6.20
C MET A 1 21.50 -10.12 4.75
N CYS A 2 22.13 -11.06 4.05
CA CYS A 2 21.84 -11.33 2.65
C CYS A 2 20.45 -11.98 2.60
N ALA A 3 19.45 -11.29 2.04
CA ALA A 3 18.16 -11.89 1.73
C ALA A 3 18.43 -13.11 0.85
N THR A 4 17.95 -14.27 1.28
CA THR A 4 18.29 -15.50 0.58
C THR A 4 17.60 -15.50 -0.77
N ARG A 5 18.26 -16.04 -1.80
CA ARG A 5 17.81 -16.20 -3.21
C ARG A 5 16.37 -16.71 -3.39
N ARG A 6 15.75 -17.24 -2.32
CA ARG A 6 14.38 -17.75 -2.24
C ARG A 6 13.33 -16.68 -1.91
N GLU A 7 13.70 -15.60 -1.23
CA GLU A 7 12.81 -14.46 -0.91
C GLU A 7 12.53 -13.61 -2.18
N PHE A 8 13.48 -13.59 -3.12
CA PHE A 8 13.32 -12.93 -4.42
C PHE A 8 12.27 -13.59 -5.33
N LEU A 9 12.04 -14.91 -5.21
CA LEU A 9 11.05 -15.63 -6.03
C LEU A 9 9.60 -15.41 -5.56
N LEU A 10 9.38 -14.85 -4.38
CA LEU A 10 8.04 -14.43 -3.90
C LEU A 10 7.74 -12.97 -4.27
N GLY A 11 8.74 -12.09 -4.36
CA GLY A 11 8.55 -10.65 -4.61
C GLY A 11 8.41 -10.19 -6.07
N VAL A 12 8.66 -11.04 -7.08
CA VAL A 12 8.65 -10.62 -8.51
C VAL A 12 7.29 -10.85 -9.20
N VAL A 13 6.22 -11.07 -8.43
CA VAL A 13 4.84 -11.00 -8.95
C VAL A 13 4.46 -9.55 -9.35
N ALA A 14 5.22 -8.52 -8.94
CA ALA A 14 4.85 -7.11 -9.11
C ALA A 14 5.78 -6.22 -9.95
N GLY A 15 6.54 -6.79 -10.88
CA GLY A 15 6.85 -6.09 -12.14
C GLY A 15 7.71 -4.81 -12.12
N GLY A 16 8.65 -4.63 -11.20
CA GLY A 16 9.65 -3.55 -11.28
C GLY A 16 10.98 -3.99 -11.90
N THR A 17 11.42 -3.36 -12.99
CA THR A 17 12.77 -3.47 -13.56
C THR A 17 13.52 -2.15 -13.40
N ALA A 18 14.18 -1.94 -12.27
CA ALA A 18 15.45 -1.19 -12.14
C ALA A 18 15.77 -1.03 -10.64
N LEU A 19 16.84 -1.66 -10.16
CA LEU A 19 17.25 -1.62 -8.75
C LEU A 19 18.66 -1.03 -8.60
N GLY A 20 18.85 -0.27 -7.52
CA GLY A 20 19.96 0.65 -7.26
C GLY A 20 21.35 0.03 -7.07
N ARG A 21 22.34 0.92 -6.89
CA ARG A 21 23.79 0.70 -7.03
C ARG A 21 24.49 -0.30 -6.08
N ASP A 22 23.78 -1.00 -5.18
CA ASP A 22 24.40 -1.94 -4.22
C ASP A 22 24.11 -3.44 -4.51
N TRP A 23 23.58 -3.75 -5.68
CA TRP A 23 23.15 -5.11 -6.07
C TRP A 23 24.25 -5.99 -6.71
N SER A 24 25.53 -5.62 -6.55
CA SER A 24 26.66 -6.25 -7.26
C SER A 24 26.96 -7.71 -6.86
N GLN A 25 26.18 -8.33 -5.97
CA GLN A 25 26.36 -9.71 -5.52
C GLN A 25 25.16 -10.65 -5.74
N CYS A 26 24.10 -10.23 -6.45
CA CYS A 26 23.04 -11.16 -6.86
C CYS A 26 23.36 -11.77 -8.23
N GLU A 27 23.50 -13.10 -8.29
CA GLU A 27 23.58 -13.85 -9.55
C GLU A 27 22.36 -13.53 -10.43
N PRO A 28 22.57 -13.21 -11.73
CA PRO A 28 21.46 -12.92 -12.62
C PRO A 28 20.53 -14.13 -12.78
N LEU A 29 19.23 -13.88 -12.91
CA LEU A 29 18.24 -14.92 -13.20
C LEU A 29 18.63 -15.72 -14.44
N VAL A 30 18.56 -17.05 -14.35
CA VAL A 30 18.73 -17.93 -15.49
C VAL A 30 17.50 -17.90 -16.40
N ALA A 31 17.65 -18.37 -17.64
CA ALA A 31 16.60 -18.30 -18.65
C ALA A 31 15.30 -19.01 -18.24
N SER A 32 15.39 -20.14 -17.52
CA SER A 32 14.22 -20.88 -17.02
C SER A 32 13.45 -20.09 -15.98
N GLU A 33 14.13 -19.47 -15.01
CA GLU A 33 13.50 -18.63 -13.99
C GLU A 33 12.77 -17.43 -14.63
N LYS A 34 13.39 -16.80 -15.63
CA LYS A 34 12.74 -15.70 -16.39
C LYS A 34 11.48 -16.18 -17.11
N ALA A 35 11.50 -17.37 -17.71
CA ALA A 35 10.34 -17.94 -18.39
C ALA A 35 9.21 -18.29 -17.42
N GLU A 36 9.54 -18.87 -16.26
CA GLU A 36 8.58 -19.17 -15.19
C GLU A 36 7.92 -17.89 -14.65
N LEU A 37 8.71 -16.85 -14.39
CA LEU A 37 8.18 -15.54 -13.96
C LEU A 37 7.27 -14.92 -15.02
N ALA A 38 7.66 -14.97 -16.30
CA ALA A 38 6.82 -14.46 -17.38
C ALA A 38 5.50 -15.24 -17.50
N ALA A 39 5.51 -16.55 -17.29
CA ALA A 39 4.32 -17.38 -17.27
C ALA A 39 3.42 -17.05 -16.07
N ALA A 40 3.99 -16.93 -14.87
CA ALA A 40 3.26 -16.55 -13.65
C ALA A 40 2.59 -15.18 -13.79
N ARG A 41 3.32 -14.17 -14.30
CA ARG A 41 2.77 -12.84 -14.58
C ARG A 41 1.64 -12.89 -15.60
N ARG A 42 1.78 -13.68 -16.67
CA ARG A 42 0.72 -13.88 -17.66
C ARG A 42 -0.52 -14.53 -17.04
N GLN A 43 -0.34 -15.53 -16.19
CA GLN A 43 -1.45 -16.18 -15.49
C GLN A 43 -2.18 -15.21 -14.54
N ALA A 44 -1.44 -14.42 -13.76
CA ALA A 44 -2.00 -13.42 -12.86
C ALA A 44 -2.76 -12.31 -13.60
N ALA A 45 -2.21 -11.81 -14.71
CA ALA A 45 -2.83 -10.78 -15.55
C ALA A 45 -4.15 -11.26 -16.20
N HIS A 46 -4.29 -12.56 -16.44
CA HIS A 46 -5.49 -13.16 -17.02
C HIS A 46 -6.36 -13.90 -16.00
N ARG A 47 -6.07 -13.77 -14.69
CA ARG A 47 -6.93 -14.31 -13.64
C ARG A 47 -8.33 -13.71 -13.79
N ARG A 48 -9.33 -14.57 -14.00
CA ARG A 48 -10.73 -14.15 -14.00
C ARG A 48 -11.18 -14.00 -12.54
N ARG A 49 -11.42 -12.76 -12.13
CA ARG A 49 -11.99 -12.40 -10.83
C ARG A 49 -13.50 -12.31 -10.96
N ARG A 50 -14.25 -12.89 -10.02
CA ARG A 50 -15.72 -12.85 -9.99
C ARG A 50 -16.19 -11.54 -9.40
N VAL A 51 -15.76 -11.25 -8.18
CA VAL A 51 -16.04 -10.00 -7.46
C VAL A 51 -14.79 -9.62 -6.70
N ILE A 52 -14.31 -8.41 -6.99
CA ILE A 52 -13.25 -7.74 -6.23
C ILE A 52 -13.92 -6.96 -5.10
N PHE A 53 -13.47 -7.18 -3.87
CA PHE A 53 -13.82 -6.34 -2.73
C PHE A 53 -12.65 -5.40 -2.44
N ASN A 54 -12.79 -4.13 -2.81
CA ASN A 54 -11.85 -3.10 -2.44
C ASN A 54 -12.19 -2.56 -1.04
N ASN A 55 -11.21 -2.57 -0.15
CA ASN A 55 -11.31 -2.12 1.23
C ASN A 55 -10.32 -0.98 1.46
N ASP A 56 -10.86 0.19 1.80
CA ASP A 56 -10.13 1.43 2.05
C ASP A 56 -9.13 1.36 3.22
N GLY A 57 -9.22 0.33 4.07
CA GLY A 57 -8.26 0.09 5.15
C GLY A 57 -8.52 0.87 6.44
N ASP A 58 -9.60 1.65 6.49
CA ASP A 58 -10.04 2.42 7.67
C ASP A 58 -10.44 1.53 8.87
N ASP A 59 -10.58 0.22 8.65
CA ASP A 59 -10.90 -0.78 9.69
C ASP A 59 -9.89 -0.73 10.86
N ILE A 60 -8.66 -0.30 10.58
CA ILE A 60 -7.59 -0.13 11.57
C ILE A 60 -7.91 0.95 12.62
N TRP A 61 -8.87 1.84 12.32
CA TRP A 61 -9.38 2.88 13.21
C TRP A 61 -10.80 2.62 13.69
N ALA A 62 -11.41 1.50 13.30
CA ALA A 62 -12.79 1.19 13.67
C ALA A 62 -12.92 1.00 15.19
N ALA A 63 -14.00 1.56 15.75
CA ALA A 63 -14.29 1.43 17.17
C ALA A 63 -14.49 -0.05 17.55
N GLY A 64 -13.72 -0.52 18.54
CA GLY A 64 -13.78 -1.90 19.01
C GLY A 64 -13.05 -2.91 18.11
N ALA A 65 -12.28 -2.49 17.12
CA ALA A 65 -11.44 -3.38 16.31
C ALA A 65 -10.03 -3.60 16.93
N ASP A 66 -9.98 -3.87 18.24
CA ASP A 66 -8.75 -3.88 19.05
C ASP A 66 -8.02 -5.24 19.11
N THR A 67 -8.58 -6.28 18.47
CA THR A 67 -7.95 -7.59 18.29
C THR A 67 -8.01 -8.01 16.81
N PRO A 68 -7.15 -8.94 16.34
CA PRO A 68 -7.20 -9.41 14.96
C PRO A 68 -8.57 -9.95 14.55
N GLU A 69 -9.25 -10.68 15.43
CA GLU A 69 -10.58 -11.25 15.17
C GLU A 69 -11.62 -10.14 14.99
N LYS A 70 -11.58 -9.12 15.84
CA LYS A 70 -12.52 -7.99 15.78
C LYS A 70 -12.22 -7.08 14.58
N PHE A 71 -10.96 -6.89 14.23
CA PHE A 71 -10.53 -6.20 13.01
C PHE A 71 -11.08 -6.90 11.77
N LEU A 72 -10.85 -8.21 11.64
CA LEU A 72 -11.36 -8.99 10.52
C LEU A 72 -12.89 -9.03 10.48
N ALA A 73 -13.55 -8.98 11.64
CA ALA A 73 -15.01 -8.94 11.72
C ALA A 73 -15.63 -7.64 11.16
N VAL A 74 -14.85 -6.56 11.05
CA VAL A 74 -15.37 -5.30 10.49
C VAL A 74 -15.74 -5.48 9.02
N ARG A 75 -14.84 -6.03 8.19
CA ARG A 75 -15.05 -6.11 6.72
C ARG A 75 -14.54 -7.37 6.03
N HIS A 76 -13.84 -8.28 6.71
CA HIS A 76 -13.26 -9.48 6.09
C HIS A 76 -14.11 -10.73 6.30
N THR A 77 -14.46 -11.07 7.53
CA THR A 77 -15.25 -12.28 7.81
C THR A 77 -16.63 -12.29 7.13
N PRO A 78 -17.32 -11.15 6.89
CA PRO A 78 -18.57 -11.13 6.13
C PRO A 78 -18.40 -11.52 4.65
N LEU A 79 -17.18 -11.54 4.11
CA LEU A 79 -16.90 -11.94 2.73
C LEU A 79 -16.97 -13.45 2.53
N LEU A 80 -16.89 -14.23 3.61
CA LEU A 80 -16.96 -15.69 3.54
C LEU A 80 -18.32 -16.14 3.01
N LYS A 81 -18.30 -17.19 2.18
CA LYS A 81 -19.51 -17.75 1.54
C LYS A 81 -20.24 -16.75 0.61
N THR A 82 -19.53 -15.75 0.11
CA THR A 82 -20.02 -14.84 -0.94
C THR A 82 -19.42 -15.17 -2.31
N HIS A 83 -19.59 -14.29 -3.30
CA HIS A 83 -18.93 -14.38 -4.60
C HIS A 83 -17.59 -13.62 -4.67
N VAL A 84 -17.16 -12.99 -3.58
CA VAL A 84 -15.85 -12.34 -3.49
C VAL A 84 -14.76 -13.41 -3.56
N ASP A 85 -13.82 -13.21 -4.48
CA ASP A 85 -12.66 -14.09 -4.66
C ASP A 85 -11.32 -13.34 -4.60
N SER A 86 -11.38 -12.02 -4.42
CA SER A 86 -10.21 -11.13 -4.41
C SER A 86 -10.45 -9.96 -3.45
N ILE A 87 -9.53 -9.74 -2.52
CA ILE A 87 -9.52 -8.62 -1.58
C ILE A 87 -8.43 -7.65 -1.99
N PHE A 88 -8.82 -6.41 -2.26
CA PHE A 88 -7.93 -5.31 -2.60
C PHE A 88 -7.90 -4.40 -1.36
N TYR A 89 -6.77 -4.33 -0.68
CA TYR A 89 -6.68 -3.70 0.65
C TYR A 89 -5.76 -2.49 0.60
N CYS A 90 -6.32 -1.31 0.86
CA CYS A 90 -5.59 -0.05 0.88
C CYS A 90 -4.93 0.21 2.24
N THR A 91 -3.82 0.93 2.22
CA THR A 91 -3.12 1.36 3.45
C THR A 91 -2.74 2.84 3.44
N THR A 92 -3.34 3.68 2.58
CA THR A 92 -2.94 5.08 2.43
C THR A 92 -4.12 6.04 2.26
N GLN A 93 -3.98 7.23 2.86
CA GLN A 93 -4.89 8.38 2.77
C GLN A 93 -4.12 9.68 2.44
N SER A 94 -2.83 9.55 2.08
CA SER A 94 -1.97 10.61 1.56
C SER A 94 -0.67 9.99 1.05
N PHE A 95 -0.10 10.56 -0.02
CA PHE A 95 1.20 10.15 -0.54
C PHE A 95 2.28 10.16 0.57
N ASN A 96 3.07 9.09 0.65
CA ASN A 96 4.11 8.88 1.66
C ASN A 96 3.60 8.71 3.11
N HIS A 97 2.32 8.43 3.33
CA HIS A 97 1.74 8.23 4.66
C HIS A 97 0.85 6.97 4.70
N PHE A 98 1.20 6.00 5.55
CA PHE A 98 0.63 4.65 5.50
C PHE A 98 0.14 4.10 6.84
N SER A 99 -0.79 3.15 6.79
CA SER A 99 -1.33 2.39 7.92
C SER A 99 -0.76 0.96 8.03
N HIS A 100 0.44 0.72 7.49
CA HIS A 100 1.19 -0.53 7.59
C HIS A 100 2.63 -0.28 8.09
N ASP A 101 3.36 -1.32 8.49
CA ASP A 101 4.72 -1.20 9.03
C ASP A 101 5.79 -0.92 7.95
N THR A 102 5.83 0.32 7.44
CA THR A 102 6.86 0.80 6.53
C THR A 102 8.08 1.38 7.26
N LYS A 103 9.28 1.21 6.69
CA LYS A 103 10.53 1.88 7.14
C LYS A 103 11.02 2.94 6.14
N VAL A 104 10.51 2.95 4.91
CA VAL A 104 10.88 3.94 3.87
C VAL A 104 9.86 5.08 3.71
N ALA A 105 8.69 5.00 4.33
CA ALA A 105 7.69 6.08 4.35
C ALA A 105 7.19 6.37 5.77
N GLU A 106 6.28 7.34 5.90
CA GLU A 106 5.73 7.72 7.20
C GLU A 106 4.54 6.84 7.59
N VAL A 107 4.41 6.59 8.89
CA VAL A 107 3.34 5.76 9.45
C VAL A 107 2.32 6.62 10.19
N PHE A 108 1.03 6.46 9.86
CA PHE A 108 -0.07 7.21 10.45
C PHE A 108 -0.39 6.73 11.87
N ARG A 109 0.08 7.51 12.85
CA ARG A 109 -0.05 7.18 14.29
C ARG A 109 -1.00 8.11 15.05
N SER A 110 -1.70 9.02 14.36
CA SER A 110 -2.58 9.97 15.04
C SER A 110 -3.70 9.25 15.79
N LYS A 111 -4.00 9.76 16.99
CA LYS A 111 -5.15 9.38 17.82
C LYS A 111 -6.10 10.55 18.09
N THR A 112 -6.06 11.59 17.26
CA THR A 112 -6.88 12.79 17.44
C THR A 112 -8.22 12.65 16.71
N GLY A 113 -9.28 13.25 17.28
CA GLY A 113 -10.60 13.31 16.65
C GLY A 113 -11.15 11.93 16.28
N GLN A 114 -11.52 11.77 15.01
CA GLN A 114 -12.07 10.51 14.47
C GLN A 114 -11.10 9.32 14.55
N PHE A 115 -9.80 9.55 14.77
CA PHE A 115 -8.78 8.51 14.89
C PHE A 115 -8.51 8.09 16.34
N ALA A 116 -9.33 8.53 17.31
CA ALA A 116 -9.15 8.20 18.73
C ALA A 116 -8.97 6.69 18.99
N GLN A 117 -9.59 5.85 18.15
CA GLN A 117 -9.51 4.39 18.22
C GLN A 117 -8.50 3.79 17.24
N ASN A 118 -7.47 4.53 16.85
CA ASN A 118 -6.41 3.99 16.01
C ASN A 118 -5.66 2.86 16.76
N ASN A 119 -5.83 1.63 16.25
CA ASN A 119 -5.31 0.41 16.85
C ASN A 119 -3.92 0.03 16.34
N LEU A 120 -3.36 0.77 15.38
CA LEU A 120 -2.14 0.39 14.66
C LEU A 120 -0.95 0.11 15.59
N GLU A 121 -0.73 0.93 16.62
CA GLU A 121 0.32 0.71 17.63
C GLU A 121 0.16 -0.60 18.40
N ALA A 122 -1.09 -0.98 18.71
CA ALA A 122 -1.37 -2.22 19.42
C ALA A 122 -1.10 -3.44 18.52
N PHE A 123 -1.36 -3.31 17.22
CA PHE A 123 -1.06 -4.35 16.24
C PHE A 123 0.43 -4.47 15.96
N PHE A 124 1.18 -3.37 15.89
CA PHE A 124 2.64 -3.43 15.74
C PHE A 124 3.31 -4.16 16.92
N LYS A 125 2.81 -4.00 18.14
CA LYS A 125 3.29 -4.77 19.32
C LYS A 125 3.04 -6.28 19.17
N GLN A 126 2.04 -6.67 18.39
CA GLN A 126 1.73 -8.05 18.02
C GLN A 126 2.43 -8.48 16.73
N GLN A 127 3.36 -7.66 16.20
CA GLN A 127 4.07 -7.90 14.94
C GLN A 127 3.13 -8.06 13.74
N THR A 128 2.02 -7.31 13.73
CA THR A 128 1.06 -7.29 12.63
C THR A 128 0.55 -5.88 12.34
N ASP A 129 -0.19 -5.75 11.24
CA ASP A 129 -0.92 -4.54 10.85
C ASP A 129 -2.12 -4.95 9.97
N GLY A 130 -2.87 -3.97 9.46
CA GLY A 130 -4.04 -4.21 8.64
C GLY A 130 -3.74 -4.99 7.35
N LEU A 131 -2.62 -4.69 6.68
CA LEU A 131 -2.26 -5.36 5.42
C LEU A 131 -1.87 -6.83 5.67
N ARG A 132 -1.08 -7.10 6.71
CA ARG A 132 -0.70 -8.46 7.11
C ARG A 132 -1.92 -9.28 7.56
N MET A 133 -2.83 -8.69 8.34
CA MET A 133 -4.06 -9.37 8.75
C MET A 133 -4.96 -9.67 7.54
N SER A 134 -5.11 -8.71 6.63
CA SER A 134 -5.91 -8.86 5.40
C SER A 134 -5.35 -9.97 4.50
N SER A 135 -4.03 -9.99 4.27
CA SER A 135 -3.41 -10.97 3.38
C SER A 135 -3.40 -12.38 3.99
N HIS A 136 -3.13 -12.51 5.29
CA HIS A 136 -3.24 -13.79 6.00
C HIS A 136 -4.67 -14.34 5.96
N PHE A 137 -5.67 -13.48 6.13
CA PHE A 137 -7.08 -13.87 6.02
C PHE A 137 -7.41 -14.35 4.60
N ALA A 138 -7.00 -13.61 3.57
CA ALA A 138 -7.22 -13.98 2.18
C ALA A 138 -6.63 -15.37 1.87
N ARG A 139 -5.35 -15.56 2.21
CA ARG A 139 -4.64 -16.84 2.02
C ARG A 139 -5.31 -18.00 2.75
N ALA A 140 -5.70 -17.81 4.01
CA ALA A 140 -6.36 -18.84 4.81
C ALA A 140 -7.72 -19.27 4.22
N ASN A 141 -8.34 -18.44 3.39
CA ASN A 141 -9.66 -18.68 2.81
C ASN A 141 -9.64 -18.85 1.29
N GLY A 142 -8.46 -19.00 0.67
CA GLY A 142 -8.32 -19.20 -0.78
C GLY A 142 -8.76 -18.00 -1.62
N LEU A 143 -8.70 -16.79 -1.06
CA LEU A 143 -8.96 -15.53 -1.75
C LEU A 143 -7.64 -14.93 -2.25
N GLU A 144 -7.69 -14.19 -3.35
CA GLU A 144 -6.56 -13.38 -3.81
C GLU A 144 -6.38 -12.15 -2.89
N SER A 145 -5.14 -11.78 -2.60
CA SER A 145 -4.79 -10.59 -1.84
C SER A 145 -3.99 -9.60 -2.69
N ILE A 146 -4.56 -8.41 -2.91
CA ILE A 146 -3.90 -7.32 -3.63
C ILE A 146 -3.73 -6.14 -2.68
N TRP A 147 -2.55 -5.53 -2.65
CA TRP A 147 -2.35 -4.26 -1.98
C TRP A 147 -2.77 -3.11 -2.89
N THR A 148 -3.67 -2.26 -2.43
CA THR A 148 -4.08 -1.05 -3.14
C THR A 148 -3.21 0.12 -2.69
N LEU A 149 -2.52 0.73 -3.64
CA LEU A 149 -1.79 1.97 -3.46
C LEU A 149 -2.54 3.09 -4.16
N ARG A 150 -3.20 3.96 -3.36
CA ARG A 150 -3.75 5.20 -3.89
C ARG A 150 -2.60 6.11 -4.30
N MET A 151 -2.49 6.36 -5.59
CA MET A 151 -1.33 7.00 -6.18
C MET A 151 -1.23 8.47 -5.76
N ASN A 152 -2.36 9.12 -5.53
CA ASN A 152 -2.40 10.53 -5.18
C ASN A 152 -3.62 10.92 -4.33
N ASP A 153 -3.81 10.22 -3.20
CA ASP A 153 -4.89 10.55 -2.26
C ASP A 153 -4.71 11.97 -1.67
N ILE A 154 -5.84 12.69 -1.51
CA ILE A 154 -5.92 14.09 -1.10
C ILE A 154 -6.65 14.31 0.23
N HIS A 155 -6.92 13.30 1.04
CA HIS A 155 -7.61 13.52 2.32
C HIS A 155 -6.83 14.46 3.24
N ASP A 156 -5.53 14.60 3.04
CA ASP A 156 -4.67 15.59 3.70
C ASP A 156 -4.98 17.05 3.31
N ALA A 157 -5.78 17.30 2.28
CA ALA A 157 -6.26 18.64 1.94
C ALA A 157 -7.23 19.22 2.98
N TRP A 158 -7.93 18.36 3.73
CA TRP A 158 -8.92 18.74 4.76
C TRP A 158 -8.72 18.03 6.10
N THR A 159 -7.80 17.08 6.19
CA THR A 159 -7.50 16.35 7.42
C THR A 159 -6.04 16.62 7.82
N PRO A 160 -5.77 17.58 8.72
CA PRO A 160 -4.41 17.99 9.06
C PRO A 160 -3.51 16.84 9.56
N ALA A 161 -4.09 15.81 10.19
CA ALA A 161 -3.37 14.65 10.67
C ALA A 161 -2.79 13.78 9.54
N PHE A 162 -3.35 13.84 8.32
CA PHE A 162 -2.85 13.09 7.17
C PHE A 162 -1.71 13.78 6.45
N VAL A 163 -1.44 15.07 6.68
CA VAL A 163 -0.34 15.79 6.01
C VAL A 163 1.01 15.23 6.48
N PRO A 164 1.74 14.47 5.64
CA PRO A 164 3.02 13.88 6.02
C PRO A 164 4.09 14.96 6.16
N LYS A 165 5.14 14.67 6.94
CA LYS A 165 6.34 15.50 7.01
C LYS A 165 6.99 15.66 5.63
N TRP A 166 6.99 14.63 4.79
CA TRP A 166 7.57 14.65 3.45
C TRP A 166 6.99 15.74 2.54
N LYS A 167 5.66 15.95 2.57
CA LYS A 167 5.01 17.07 1.85
C LYS A 167 5.33 18.42 2.52
N ARG A 168 5.39 18.47 3.86
CA ARG A 168 5.69 19.72 4.61
C ARG A 168 7.12 20.22 4.41
N ASP A 169 8.07 19.30 4.31
CA ASP A 169 9.49 19.61 4.21
C ASP A 169 9.86 20.25 2.86
N ASP A 170 9.09 19.97 1.81
CA ASP A 170 9.25 20.63 0.51
C ASP A 170 7.89 20.87 -0.17
N PRO A 171 7.35 22.11 -0.06
CA PRO A 171 6.09 22.49 -0.69
C PRO A 171 6.09 22.45 -2.22
N LYS A 172 7.25 22.28 -2.89
CA LYS A 172 7.31 22.13 -4.36
C LYS A 172 6.89 20.73 -4.82
N ARG A 173 6.78 19.78 -3.91
CA ARG A 173 6.33 18.41 -4.20
C ARG A 173 4.82 18.31 -4.41
N ILE A 174 4.05 19.36 -4.12
CA ILE A 174 2.60 19.40 -4.25
C ILE A 174 2.14 20.42 -5.29
N MET A 175 0.94 20.22 -5.83
CA MET A 175 0.42 20.98 -6.96
C MET A 175 0.24 22.48 -6.66
N SER A 176 -0.03 22.86 -5.41
CA SER A 176 -0.28 24.24 -5.01
C SER A 176 -0.22 24.41 -3.47
N SER A 177 -0.74 25.53 -2.96
CA SER A 177 -1.05 25.75 -1.55
C SER A 177 -2.56 25.89 -1.35
N LEU A 178 -3.03 25.70 -0.11
CA LEU A 178 -4.44 25.88 0.25
C LEU A 178 -4.98 27.24 -0.21
N THR A 179 -4.21 28.32 -0.03
CA THR A 179 -4.60 29.67 -0.44
C THR A 179 -4.56 29.88 -1.96
N ALA A 180 -3.53 29.38 -2.64
CA ALA A 180 -3.41 29.59 -4.10
C ALA A 180 -4.40 28.72 -4.90
N ALA A 181 -4.85 27.60 -4.34
CA ALA A 181 -5.78 26.69 -4.97
C ALA A 181 -7.12 27.30 -5.38
N GLU A 182 -7.59 28.32 -4.66
CA GLU A 182 -8.82 29.07 -4.97
C GLU A 182 -8.74 29.81 -6.31
N GLN A 183 -7.52 30.06 -6.82
CA GLN A 183 -7.28 30.79 -8.06
C GLN A 183 -7.24 29.88 -9.29
N PHE A 184 -7.25 28.56 -9.10
CA PHE A 184 -7.13 27.59 -10.19
C PHE A 184 -8.47 26.93 -10.50
N ASN A 185 -8.72 26.72 -11.80
CA ASN A 185 -9.86 25.96 -12.30
C ASN A 185 -9.48 24.56 -12.84
N ASP A 186 -8.22 24.14 -12.66
CA ASP A 186 -7.68 22.85 -13.07
C ASP A 186 -7.21 22.01 -11.87
N ARG A 187 -6.39 20.98 -12.11
CA ARG A 187 -5.88 20.06 -11.07
C ARG A 187 -5.15 20.76 -9.93
N ARG A 188 -4.59 21.96 -10.13
CA ARG A 188 -3.92 22.75 -9.08
C ARG A 188 -4.88 23.20 -7.97
N ARG A 189 -6.19 23.13 -8.18
CA ARG A 189 -7.20 23.34 -7.13
C ARG A 189 -7.18 22.23 -6.05
N LEU A 190 -6.69 21.03 -6.41
CA LEU A 190 -6.51 19.91 -5.48
C LEU A 190 -5.13 20.06 -4.85
N TRP A 191 -5.02 21.06 -3.97
CA TRP A 191 -3.74 21.67 -3.60
C TRP A 191 -2.70 20.70 -3.04
N SER A 192 -3.13 19.67 -2.31
CA SER A 192 -2.26 18.72 -1.63
C SER A 192 -1.84 17.52 -2.50
N LEU A 193 -2.38 17.38 -3.72
CA LEU A 193 -1.89 16.36 -4.67
C LEU A 193 -0.39 16.52 -4.83
N VAL A 194 0.34 15.40 -4.88
CA VAL A 194 1.75 15.46 -5.28
C VAL A 194 1.86 15.73 -6.77
N ASP A 195 2.87 16.52 -7.14
CA ASP A 195 3.24 16.76 -8.53
C ASP A 195 4.14 15.62 -9.01
N PHE A 196 3.61 14.74 -9.86
CA PHE A 196 4.35 13.60 -10.41
C PHE A 196 5.49 14.00 -11.35
N GLU A 197 5.58 15.26 -11.78
CA GLU A 197 6.73 15.78 -12.52
C GLU A 197 7.92 16.11 -11.59
N HIS A 198 7.69 16.17 -10.27
CA HIS A 198 8.73 16.43 -9.30
C HIS A 198 9.70 15.23 -9.18
N PRO A 199 11.03 15.44 -9.27
CA PRO A 199 12.01 14.35 -9.34
C PRO A 199 12.06 13.44 -8.12
N ASP A 200 11.51 13.88 -6.98
CA ASP A 200 11.44 13.09 -5.75
C ASP A 200 10.26 12.09 -5.71
N VAL A 201 9.22 12.29 -6.51
CA VAL A 201 7.97 11.50 -6.40
C VAL A 201 8.17 10.06 -6.86
N GLU A 202 8.66 9.87 -8.09
CA GLU A 202 8.82 8.52 -8.65
C GLU A 202 9.80 7.66 -7.82
N PRO A 203 11.01 8.12 -7.44
CA PRO A 203 11.91 7.32 -6.60
C PRO A 203 11.32 6.98 -5.24
N ARG A 204 10.54 7.89 -4.64
CA ARG A 204 9.88 7.61 -3.35
C ARG A 204 8.81 6.54 -3.51
N LEU A 205 7.97 6.67 -4.54
CA LEU A 205 6.90 5.73 -4.84
C LEU A 205 7.47 4.32 -5.09
N LEU A 206 8.51 4.21 -5.91
CA LEU A 206 9.16 2.92 -6.20
C LEU A 206 9.76 2.30 -4.94
N ALA A 207 10.42 3.08 -4.08
CA ALA A 207 10.97 2.57 -2.81
C ALA A 207 9.87 2.01 -1.89
N ILE A 208 8.71 2.66 -1.83
CA ILE A 208 7.56 2.17 -1.06
C ILE A 208 7.04 0.87 -1.66
N ILE A 209 6.82 0.84 -2.98
CA ILE A 209 6.33 -0.36 -3.68
C ILE A 209 7.27 -1.55 -3.43
N GLU A 210 8.57 -1.35 -3.60
CA GLU A 210 9.59 -2.37 -3.37
C GLU A 210 9.58 -2.88 -1.93
N GLU A 211 9.53 -1.99 -0.93
CA GLU A 211 9.47 -2.39 0.47
C GLU A 211 8.21 -3.19 0.78
N THR A 212 7.03 -2.76 0.31
CA THR A 212 5.78 -3.47 0.58
C THR A 212 5.80 -4.87 -0.07
N LEU A 213 6.25 -4.99 -1.32
CA LEU A 213 6.32 -6.28 -2.01
C LEU A 213 7.35 -7.24 -1.38
N ALA A 214 8.40 -6.71 -0.74
CA ALA A 214 9.40 -7.53 -0.06
C ALA A 214 8.92 -8.03 1.31
N ASN A 215 8.03 -7.30 1.99
CA ASN A 215 7.68 -7.55 3.40
C ASN A 215 6.29 -8.17 3.63
N TYR A 216 5.45 -8.22 2.60
CA TYR A 216 4.07 -8.72 2.67
C TYR A 216 3.82 -9.85 1.68
N ASP A 217 3.19 -10.93 2.15
CA ASP A 217 2.74 -12.05 1.31
C ASP A 217 1.42 -11.65 0.62
N ILE A 218 1.54 -10.96 -0.52
CA ILE A 218 0.44 -10.48 -1.36
C ILE A 218 0.62 -10.97 -2.80
N ASP A 219 -0.48 -11.18 -3.51
CA ASP A 219 -0.50 -11.66 -4.89
C ASP A 219 -0.25 -10.55 -5.92
N GLY A 220 -0.21 -9.29 -5.49
CA GLY A 220 0.08 -8.16 -6.38
C GLY A 220 -0.25 -6.80 -5.78
N ILE A 221 -0.10 -5.79 -6.64
CA ILE A 221 -0.37 -4.39 -6.34
C ILE A 221 -1.38 -3.82 -7.33
N GLU A 222 -2.32 -3.02 -6.83
CA GLU A 222 -3.18 -2.14 -7.60
C GLU A 222 -2.65 -0.71 -7.46
N LEU A 223 -2.37 -0.06 -8.60
CA LEU A 223 -2.07 1.38 -8.66
C LEU A 223 -3.39 2.12 -8.94
N ASP A 224 -3.97 2.72 -7.90
CA ASP A 224 -5.27 3.41 -7.96
C ASP A 224 -5.05 4.92 -8.25
N PHE A 225 -5.29 5.33 -9.51
CA PHE A 225 -4.95 6.65 -10.10
C PHE A 225 -6.07 7.68 -10.02
#